data_AF-A0A2V6HLZ9-F1
#
_entry.id   AF-A0A2V6HLZ9-F1
#
_cell.length_a   1.000
_cell.length_b   1.000
_cell.length_c   1.000
_cell.angle_alpha   90.00
_cell.angle_beta   90.00
_cell.angle_gamma   90.00
#
_symmetry.space_group_name_H-M   'P 1'
#
loop_
_entity.id
_entity.type
_entity.pdbx_description
1 polymer ?
#
loop_
_entity_poly.entity_id
_entity_poly.type
_entity_poly.pdbx_seq_one_letter_code
_entity_poly.pdbx_strand_id
1 'polypeptide(L)'
;MEATERAMLAPFAEKSGESRGRKHFEPSHAYRTEFQRDRARIIHSRAFRRMEYKTQVFLNGTGDHLRTRLTHSIEVASISRTIARALRLNEDLAEGIALAHDLGHAPFGHSGEEMLAECMRDYGGFDHNRQSLRVVELLETPYPNFPGLNLTFEVREGLRKHEHAFKTPDGETYNCTSLEAQVADLADEITYYSHDLDDA
;
A
#
# COMPACT_ATOMS: atom_id res chain seq x y z
N MET A 1 2.50 6.50 22.89
CA MET A 1 2.04 5.48 21.91
C MET A 1 3.17 4.56 21.51
N GLU A 2 4.31 5.08 21.05
CA GLU A 2 5.49 4.26 20.68
C GLU A 2 6.04 3.39 21.83
N ALA A 3 6.05 3.88 23.08
CA ALA A 3 6.45 3.06 24.22
C ALA A 3 5.52 1.85 24.43
N THR A 4 4.21 2.04 24.23
CA THR A 4 3.21 0.97 24.30
C THR A 4 3.36 0.01 23.12
N GLU A 5 3.55 0.53 21.91
CA GLU A 5 3.84 -0.23 20.70
C GLU A 5 5.04 -1.17 20.93
N ARG A 6 6.19 -0.63 21.39
CA ARG A 6 7.39 -1.41 21.66
C ARG A 6 7.18 -2.52 22.70
N ALA A 7 6.35 -2.30 23.72
CA ALA A 7 6.04 -3.32 24.72
C ALA A 7 5.06 -4.40 24.22
N MET A 8 4.20 -4.05 23.27
CA MET A 8 3.07 -4.88 22.83
C MET A 8 3.31 -5.62 21.51
N LEU A 9 4.28 -5.22 20.71
CA LEU A 9 4.60 -5.91 19.46
C LEU A 9 5.63 -7.03 19.67
N ALA A 10 5.67 -7.96 18.72
CA ALA A 10 6.70 -9.00 18.67
C ALA A 10 8.09 -8.40 18.39
N PRO A 11 9.18 -9.07 18.79
CA PRO A 11 10.54 -8.59 18.54
C PRO A 11 10.85 -8.34 17.05
N PHE A 12 10.22 -9.12 16.16
CA PHE A 12 10.39 -9.04 14.70
C PHE A 12 9.43 -8.07 14.00
N ALA A 13 8.48 -7.46 14.71
CA ALA A 13 7.56 -6.49 14.12
C ALA A 13 8.25 -5.16 13.86
N GLU A 14 7.79 -4.39 12.88
CA GLU A 14 8.26 -3.02 12.69
C GLU A 14 7.71 -2.09 13.79
N LYS A 15 8.53 -1.15 14.27
CA LYS A 15 8.12 -0.18 15.29
C LYS A 15 8.17 1.21 14.71
N SER A 16 7.10 1.98 14.89
CA SER A 16 6.99 3.34 14.36
C SER A 16 8.12 4.25 14.85
N GLY A 17 8.52 4.08 16.12
CA GLY A 17 9.62 4.85 16.72
C GLY A 17 11.02 4.46 16.23
N GLU A 18 11.14 3.39 15.46
CA GLU A 18 12.39 2.90 14.84
C GLU A 18 12.37 3.06 13.31
N SER A 19 11.35 3.75 12.76
CA SER A 19 11.23 4.00 11.32
C SER A 19 12.47 4.68 10.77
N ARG A 20 12.89 4.23 9.58
CA ARG A 20 13.94 4.85 8.76
C ARG A 20 13.50 6.20 8.19
N GLY A 21 12.26 6.61 8.44
CA GLY A 21 11.76 7.95 8.26
C GLY A 21 11.26 8.25 6.85
N ARG A 22 11.13 9.55 6.58
CA ARG A 22 10.52 10.11 5.36
C ARG A 22 11.59 10.75 4.49
N LYS A 23 11.30 10.88 3.19
CA LYS A 23 12.23 11.54 2.24
C LYS A 23 12.35 13.04 2.52
N HIS A 24 11.23 13.69 2.83
CA HIS A 24 11.20 15.09 3.23
C HIS A 24 11.00 15.18 4.74
N PHE A 25 11.85 15.95 5.41
CA PHE A 25 11.76 16.12 6.86
C PHE A 25 10.44 16.78 7.25
N GLU A 26 9.78 16.21 8.25
CA GLU A 26 8.62 16.79 8.92
C GLU A 26 8.76 16.52 10.42
N PRO A 27 8.35 17.45 11.29
CA PRO A 27 8.35 17.19 12.73
C PRO A 27 7.46 15.99 13.07
N SER A 28 7.85 15.25 14.11
CA SER A 28 7.04 14.18 14.68
C SER A 28 5.70 14.72 15.18
N HIS A 29 4.67 13.88 15.11
CA HIS A 29 3.32 14.28 15.45
C HIS A 29 3.03 14.06 16.94
N ALA A 30 2.37 15.01 17.60
CA ALA A 30 2.20 14.98 19.06
C ALA A 30 1.43 13.77 19.61
N TYR A 31 0.53 13.18 18.81
CA TYR A 31 -0.38 12.11 19.24
C TYR A 31 -0.62 11.00 18.21
N ARG A 32 0.14 10.95 17.11
CA ARG A 32 0.02 9.89 16.09
C ARG A 32 1.39 9.30 15.82
N THR A 33 1.47 7.99 15.71
CA THR A 33 2.71 7.33 15.26
C THR A 33 2.95 7.61 13.77
N GLU A 34 4.17 7.34 13.30
CA GLU A 34 4.54 7.57 11.90
C GLU A 34 3.69 6.73 10.91
N PHE A 35 3.39 5.47 11.24
CA PHE A 35 2.53 4.61 10.41
C PHE A 35 1.05 5.04 10.43
N GLN A 36 0.56 5.56 11.56
CA GLN A 36 -0.80 6.14 11.62
C GLN A 36 -0.93 7.41 10.78
N ARG A 37 0.13 8.21 10.70
CA ARG A 37 0.17 9.37 9.79
C ARG A 37 0.08 8.89 8.34
N ASP A 38 0.84 7.88 7.97
CA ASP A 38 0.86 7.34 6.60
C ASP A 38 -0.50 6.82 6.17
N ARG A 39 -1.12 5.98 7.00
CA ARG A 39 -2.49 5.49 6.76
C ARG A 39 -3.46 6.64 6.49
N ALA A 40 -3.39 7.69 7.32
CA ALA A 40 -4.26 8.86 7.14
C ALA A 40 -3.98 9.59 5.81
N ARG A 41 -2.72 9.72 5.38
CA ARG A 41 -2.37 10.34 4.09
C ARG A 41 -2.91 9.55 2.91
N ILE A 42 -2.80 8.22 2.97
CA ILE A 42 -3.28 7.31 1.93
C ILE A 42 -4.80 7.44 1.78
N ILE A 43 -5.55 7.27 2.86
CA ILE A 43 -7.03 7.34 2.84
C ILE A 43 -7.54 8.68 2.29
N HIS A 44 -6.85 9.78 2.60
CA HIS A 44 -7.27 11.12 2.16
C HIS A 44 -6.74 11.51 0.76
N SER A 45 -5.90 10.69 0.14
CA SER A 45 -5.32 10.95 -1.18
C SER A 45 -6.39 10.94 -2.28
N ARG A 46 -6.13 11.64 -3.39
CA ARG A 46 -7.05 11.62 -4.54
C ARG A 46 -7.04 10.25 -5.21
N ALA A 47 -5.88 9.61 -5.30
CA ALA A 47 -5.73 8.27 -5.85
C ALA A 47 -6.58 7.24 -5.13
N PHE A 48 -6.62 7.26 -3.79
CA PHE A 48 -7.46 6.34 -3.01
C PHE A 48 -8.95 6.54 -3.31
N ARG A 49 -9.42 7.79 -3.38
CA ARG A 49 -10.81 8.10 -3.78
C ARG A 49 -11.14 7.63 -5.20
N ARG A 50 -10.19 7.69 -6.13
CA ARG A 50 -10.42 7.21 -7.51
C ARG A 50 -10.62 5.70 -7.58
N MET A 51 -10.18 4.93 -6.58
CA MET A 51 -10.40 3.47 -6.57
C MET A 51 -11.88 3.09 -6.46
N GLU A 52 -12.73 3.99 -5.94
CA GLU A 52 -14.20 3.83 -5.94
C GLU A 52 -14.76 3.64 -7.36
N TYR A 53 -14.12 4.28 -8.36
CA TYR A 53 -14.59 4.25 -9.75
C TYR A 53 -13.77 3.28 -10.61
N LYS A 54 -12.86 2.50 -10.02
CA LYS A 54 -12.10 1.47 -10.73
C LYS A 54 -12.67 0.10 -10.40
N THR A 55 -13.05 -0.62 -11.44
CA THR A 55 -13.59 -1.97 -11.34
C THR A 55 -12.49 -2.97 -11.11
N GLN A 56 -12.77 -4.03 -10.34
CA GLN A 56 -11.82 -5.12 -10.15
C GLN A 56 -11.90 -6.14 -11.29
N VAL A 57 -13.12 -6.46 -11.78
CA VAL A 57 -13.35 -7.46 -12.86
C VAL A 57 -14.47 -7.06 -13.84
N PHE A 58 -15.60 -6.52 -13.35
CA PHE A 58 -16.77 -6.17 -14.19
C PHE A 58 -17.01 -4.66 -14.29
N LEU A 59 -17.47 -4.17 -15.45
CA LEU A 59 -17.77 -2.74 -15.67
C LEU A 59 -18.75 -2.20 -14.62
N ASN A 60 -18.43 -1.06 -14.02
CA ASN A 60 -19.29 -0.37 -13.05
C ASN A 60 -20.64 -0.07 -13.71
N GLY A 61 -21.74 -0.53 -13.10
CA GLY A 61 -23.10 -0.30 -13.57
C GLY A 61 -23.84 -1.51 -14.15
N THR A 62 -23.27 -2.72 -14.11
CA THR A 62 -23.96 -3.95 -14.59
C THR A 62 -24.55 -4.82 -13.47
N GLY A 63 -24.43 -4.43 -12.19
CA GLY A 63 -25.03 -5.12 -11.04
C GLY A 63 -24.86 -4.37 -9.73
N ASP A 64 -25.77 -4.57 -8.77
CA ASP A 64 -25.89 -3.76 -7.54
C ASP A 64 -24.80 -4.03 -6.47
N HIS A 65 -23.99 -5.09 -6.65
CA HIS A 65 -23.00 -5.56 -5.67
C HIS A 65 -21.61 -5.81 -6.25
N LEU A 66 -21.28 -5.22 -7.41
CA LEU A 66 -19.96 -5.40 -8.01
C LEU A 66 -18.87 -4.74 -7.15
N ARG A 67 -17.83 -5.50 -6.82
CA ARG A 67 -16.68 -5.01 -6.06
C ARG A 67 -15.86 -4.01 -6.88
N THR A 68 -15.46 -2.94 -6.22
CA THR A 68 -14.52 -1.94 -6.74
C THR A 68 -13.13 -2.19 -6.18
N ARG A 69 -12.10 -1.59 -6.77
CA ARG A 69 -10.74 -1.62 -6.21
C ARG A 69 -10.70 -1.03 -4.79
N LEU A 70 -11.60 -0.09 -4.49
CA LEU A 70 -11.72 0.47 -3.13
C LEU A 70 -12.23 -0.56 -2.13
N THR A 71 -13.33 -1.27 -2.43
CA THR A 71 -13.88 -2.28 -1.52
C THR A 71 -12.89 -3.42 -1.31
N HIS A 72 -12.22 -3.84 -2.37
CA HIS A 72 -11.14 -4.82 -2.29
C HIS A 72 -9.99 -4.37 -1.39
N SER A 73 -9.46 -3.16 -1.59
CA SER A 73 -8.39 -2.62 -0.73
C SER A 73 -8.81 -2.56 0.74
N ILE A 74 -10.09 -2.31 1.03
CA ILE A 74 -10.64 -2.32 2.40
C ILE A 74 -10.71 -3.75 2.97
N GLU A 75 -11.13 -4.73 2.17
CA GLU A 75 -11.16 -6.15 2.55
C GLU A 75 -9.73 -6.67 2.82
N VAL A 76 -8.78 -6.40 1.92
CA VAL A 76 -7.36 -6.72 2.11
C VAL A 76 -6.81 -6.08 3.39
N ALA A 77 -7.12 -4.80 3.65
CA ALA A 77 -6.70 -4.12 4.88
C ALA A 77 -7.27 -4.78 6.14
N SER A 78 -8.55 -5.21 6.11
CA SER A 78 -9.19 -5.90 7.22
C SER A 78 -8.51 -7.24 7.54
N ILE A 79 -8.23 -8.05 6.51
CA ILE A 79 -7.54 -9.34 6.65
C ILE A 79 -6.10 -9.12 7.13
N SER A 80 -5.38 -8.17 6.53
CA SER A 80 -4.01 -7.82 6.90
C SER A 80 -3.89 -7.48 8.39
N ARG A 81 -4.81 -6.67 8.91
CA ARG A 81 -4.85 -6.32 10.34
C ARG A 81 -5.13 -7.51 11.23
N THR A 82 -6.03 -8.39 10.80
CA THR A 82 -6.37 -9.59 11.56
C THR A 82 -5.14 -10.50 11.71
N ILE A 83 -4.42 -10.74 10.61
CA ILE A 83 -3.19 -11.53 10.62
C ILE A 83 -2.10 -10.81 11.43
N ALA A 84 -1.89 -9.52 11.20
CA ALA A 84 -0.90 -8.72 11.92
C ALA A 84 -1.13 -8.76 13.43
N ARG A 85 -2.38 -8.57 13.88
CA ARG A 85 -2.74 -8.65 15.30
C ARG A 85 -2.46 -10.03 15.89
N ALA A 86 -2.83 -11.11 15.19
CA ALA A 86 -2.60 -12.47 15.65
C ALA A 86 -1.10 -12.78 15.83
N LEU A 87 -0.26 -12.22 14.97
CA LEU A 87 1.20 -12.38 15.01
C LEU A 87 1.92 -11.31 15.86
N ARG A 88 1.18 -10.38 16.47
CA ARG A 88 1.70 -9.19 17.17
C ARG A 88 2.64 -8.35 16.29
N LEU A 89 2.35 -8.25 15.00
CA LEU A 89 2.96 -7.33 14.04
C LEU A 89 2.30 -5.94 14.12
N ASN A 90 2.88 -4.97 13.43
CA ASN A 90 2.36 -3.61 13.40
C ASN A 90 1.12 -3.48 12.50
N GLU A 91 -0.07 -3.41 13.13
CA GLU A 91 -1.35 -3.27 12.41
C GLU A 91 -1.41 -2.00 11.54
N ASP A 92 -0.88 -0.87 12.03
CA ASP A 92 -0.96 0.41 11.32
C ASP A 92 -0.09 0.39 10.03
N LEU A 93 1.07 -0.29 10.09
CA LEU A 93 1.93 -0.49 8.91
C LEU A 93 1.29 -1.45 7.90
N ALA A 94 0.82 -2.61 8.36
CA ALA A 94 0.18 -3.61 7.48
C ALA A 94 -1.06 -3.04 6.79
N GLU A 95 -1.91 -2.32 7.53
CA GLU A 95 -3.08 -1.62 6.97
C GLU A 95 -2.67 -0.52 5.99
N GLY A 96 -1.63 0.27 6.30
CA GLY A 96 -1.12 1.31 5.41
C GLY A 96 -0.66 0.75 4.06
N ILE A 97 0.09 -0.35 4.08
CA ILE A 97 0.56 -1.03 2.86
C ILE A 97 -0.63 -1.58 2.07
N ALA A 98 -1.53 -2.30 2.74
CA ALA A 98 -2.73 -2.87 2.13
C ALA A 98 -3.63 -1.81 1.46
N LEU A 99 -3.82 -0.64 2.08
CA LEU A 99 -4.64 0.43 1.49
C LEU A 99 -3.96 1.13 0.30
N ALA A 100 -2.64 1.03 0.19
CA ALA A 100 -1.86 1.74 -0.83
C ALA A 100 -1.42 0.84 -2.01
N HIS A 101 -1.49 -0.50 -1.89
CA HIS A 101 -0.96 -1.43 -2.88
C HIS A 101 -1.54 -1.20 -4.28
N ASP A 102 -2.83 -0.87 -4.35
CA ASP A 102 -3.59 -0.80 -5.60
C ASP A 102 -3.81 0.63 -6.16
N LEU A 103 -3.16 1.64 -5.58
CA LEU A 103 -3.33 3.04 -5.99
C LEU A 103 -2.98 3.30 -7.47
N GLY A 104 -1.99 2.55 -7.98
CA GLY A 104 -1.44 2.64 -9.32
C GLY A 104 -2.24 1.93 -10.40
N HIS A 105 -3.27 1.16 -10.05
CA HIS A 105 -3.98 0.31 -11.00
C HIS A 105 -4.54 1.11 -12.19
N ALA A 106 -4.36 0.60 -13.40
CA ALA A 106 -4.94 1.19 -14.60
C ALA A 106 -6.49 1.12 -14.57
N PRO A 107 -7.20 2.02 -15.28
CA PRO A 107 -8.60 1.81 -15.61
C PRO A 107 -8.79 0.49 -16.37
N PHE A 108 -10.00 -0.10 -16.32
CA PHE A 108 -10.34 -1.34 -17.05
C PHE A 108 -9.55 -2.60 -16.64
N GLY A 109 -9.08 -2.68 -15.39
CA GLY A 109 -8.44 -3.89 -14.87
C GLY A 109 -7.21 -4.32 -15.68
N HIS A 110 -7.03 -5.63 -15.84
CA HIS A 110 -5.86 -6.20 -16.52
C HIS A 110 -5.74 -5.75 -17.97
N SER A 111 -6.85 -5.64 -18.72
CA SER A 111 -6.81 -5.19 -20.12
C SER A 111 -6.27 -3.78 -20.28
N GLY A 112 -6.59 -2.88 -19.33
CA GLY A 112 -6.04 -1.52 -19.35
C GLY A 112 -4.56 -1.48 -18.99
N GLU A 113 -4.12 -2.34 -18.08
CA GLU A 113 -2.70 -2.49 -17.75
C GLU A 113 -1.90 -3.05 -18.93
N GLU A 114 -2.36 -4.12 -19.57
CA GLU A 114 -1.72 -4.72 -20.74
C GLU A 114 -1.58 -3.71 -21.88
N MET A 115 -2.66 -2.98 -22.20
CA MET A 115 -2.65 -1.97 -23.26
C MET A 115 -1.70 -0.81 -22.92
N LEU A 116 -1.68 -0.35 -21.67
CA LEU A 116 -0.71 0.67 -21.24
C LEU A 116 0.73 0.16 -21.31
N ALA A 117 0.98 -1.09 -20.93
CA ALA A 117 2.30 -1.70 -21.00
C ALA A 117 2.78 -1.81 -22.46
N GLU A 118 1.89 -2.17 -23.38
CA GLU A 118 2.17 -2.18 -24.82
C GLU A 118 2.46 -0.77 -25.35
N CYS A 119 1.61 0.21 -25.06
CA CYS A 119 1.79 1.59 -25.50
C CYS A 119 3.08 2.22 -24.94
N MET A 120 3.50 1.80 -23.74
CA MET A 120 4.70 2.30 -23.06
C MET A 120 5.94 1.45 -23.29
N ARG A 121 5.90 0.44 -24.18
CA ARG A 121 7.01 -0.50 -24.41
C ARG A 121 8.34 0.21 -24.70
N ASP A 122 8.30 1.24 -25.55
CA ASP A 122 9.49 2.03 -25.92
C ASP A 122 9.82 3.16 -24.93
N TYR A 123 9.03 3.29 -23.85
CA TYR A 123 9.12 4.35 -22.84
C TYR A 123 9.32 3.80 -21.41
N GLY A 124 9.75 2.54 -21.28
CA GLY A 124 10.05 1.89 -20.00
C GLY A 124 8.90 1.06 -19.40
N GLY A 125 7.84 0.80 -20.17
CA GLY A 125 6.71 -0.06 -19.81
C GLY A 125 5.74 0.54 -18.78
N PHE A 126 4.74 -0.24 -18.42
CA PHE A 126 3.79 0.06 -17.34
C PHE A 126 3.65 -1.17 -16.44
N ASP A 127 3.56 -0.93 -15.14
CA ASP A 127 3.37 -1.93 -14.07
C ASP A 127 2.65 -1.22 -12.93
N HIS A 128 1.52 -1.77 -12.48
CA HIS A 128 0.67 -1.10 -11.48
C HIS A 128 1.39 -0.93 -10.14
N ASN A 129 2.24 -1.87 -9.70
CA ASN A 129 2.99 -1.77 -8.44
C ASN A 129 3.97 -0.59 -8.46
N ARG A 130 4.77 -0.48 -9.54
CA ARG A 130 5.65 0.67 -9.78
C ARG A 130 4.87 1.97 -9.88
N GLN A 131 3.67 1.92 -10.47
CA GLN A 131 2.79 3.07 -10.55
C GLN A 131 2.20 3.46 -9.19
N SER A 132 1.87 2.51 -8.30
CA SER A 132 1.42 2.77 -6.92
C SER A 132 2.50 3.51 -6.14
N LEU A 133 3.76 3.06 -6.25
CA LEU A 133 4.89 3.77 -5.66
C LEU A 133 5.06 5.18 -6.25
N ARG A 134 4.96 5.33 -7.58
CA ARG A 134 5.04 6.63 -8.25
C ARG A 134 3.91 7.57 -7.84
N VAL A 135 2.70 7.06 -7.56
CA VAL A 135 1.58 7.85 -7.05
C VAL A 135 1.94 8.47 -5.70
N VAL A 136 2.43 7.67 -4.75
CA VAL A 136 2.73 8.12 -3.39
C VAL A 136 4.04 8.91 -3.28
N GLU A 137 4.99 8.74 -4.21
CA GLU A 137 6.26 9.46 -4.19
C GLU A 137 6.27 10.74 -5.05
N LEU A 138 5.40 10.82 -6.08
CA LEU A 138 5.50 11.88 -7.08
C LEU A 138 4.16 12.51 -7.51
N LEU A 139 3.14 11.71 -7.83
CA LEU A 139 1.96 12.23 -8.56
C LEU A 139 0.93 12.91 -7.66
N GLU A 140 0.76 12.45 -6.43
CA GLU A 140 -0.07 13.16 -5.46
C GLU A 140 0.58 14.49 -5.08
N THR A 141 -0.20 15.56 -4.98
CA THR A 141 0.30 16.90 -4.60
C THR A 141 -0.57 17.58 -3.53
N PRO A 142 -0.94 16.90 -2.42
CA PRO A 142 -1.72 17.52 -1.36
C PRO A 142 -0.91 18.47 -0.47
N TYR A 143 0.43 18.42 -0.55
CA TYR A 143 1.35 19.24 0.24
C TYR A 143 2.09 20.25 -0.64
N PRO A 144 2.28 21.50 -0.19
CA PRO A 144 2.87 22.56 -1.02
C PRO A 144 4.39 22.44 -1.21
N ASN A 145 5.08 21.77 -0.29
CA ASN A 145 6.54 21.83 -0.19
C ASN A 145 7.27 20.64 -0.85
N PHE A 146 6.54 19.58 -1.19
CA PHE A 146 7.11 18.37 -1.78
C PHE A 146 6.06 17.60 -2.59
N PRO A 147 6.49 16.85 -3.61
CA PRO A 147 5.60 15.95 -4.33
C PRO A 147 5.32 14.67 -3.51
N GLY A 148 4.24 13.97 -3.87
CA GLY A 148 3.79 12.75 -3.23
C GLY A 148 3.14 12.97 -1.85
N LEU A 149 2.96 11.86 -1.16
CA LEU A 149 2.42 11.78 0.20
C LEU A 149 3.53 11.78 1.26
N ASN A 150 4.81 11.73 0.85
CA ASN A 150 5.98 11.68 1.73
C ASN A 150 5.83 10.60 2.84
N LEU A 151 5.44 9.38 2.44
CA LEU A 151 5.26 8.25 3.35
C LEU A 151 6.60 7.79 3.93
N THR A 152 6.54 7.09 5.05
CA THR A 152 7.69 6.41 5.67
C THR A 152 8.34 5.43 4.71
N PHE A 153 9.60 5.07 4.98
CA PHE A 153 10.32 4.08 4.20
C PHE A 153 9.60 2.73 4.20
N GLU A 154 9.08 2.30 5.35
CA GLU A 154 8.51 0.96 5.55
C GLU A 154 7.25 0.77 4.69
N VAL A 155 6.41 1.80 4.57
CA VAL A 155 5.25 1.75 3.66
C VAL A 155 5.71 1.70 2.20
N ARG A 156 6.68 2.54 1.81
CA ARG A 156 7.16 2.59 0.41
C ARG A 156 7.88 1.32 -0.01
N GLU A 157 8.58 0.68 0.93
CA GLU A 157 9.17 -0.64 0.78
C GLU A 157 8.09 -1.70 0.56
N GLY A 158 7.04 -1.71 1.37
CA GLY A 158 5.94 -2.67 1.23
C GLY A 158 5.19 -2.61 -0.10
N LEU A 159 5.26 -1.47 -0.81
CA LEU A 159 4.67 -1.31 -2.14
C LEU A 159 5.52 -1.91 -3.29
N ARG A 160 6.73 -2.38 -3.00
CA ARG A 160 7.67 -2.92 -4.00
C ARG A 160 7.62 -4.45 -4.07
N LYS A 161 6.44 -5.01 -4.36
CA LYS A 161 6.16 -6.46 -4.31
C LYS A 161 7.11 -7.35 -5.15
N HIS A 162 7.57 -6.88 -6.31
CA HIS A 162 8.39 -7.67 -7.25
C HIS A 162 9.90 -7.39 -7.19
N GLU A 163 10.38 -6.63 -6.20
CA GLU A 163 11.82 -6.41 -6.01
C GLU A 163 12.42 -7.54 -5.17
N HIS A 164 13.52 -8.15 -5.64
CA HIS A 164 14.23 -9.21 -4.91
C HIS A 164 15.44 -8.71 -4.13
N ALA A 165 15.74 -7.41 -4.22
CA ALA A 165 16.84 -6.77 -3.51
C ALA A 165 16.39 -5.38 -3.06
N PHE A 166 16.30 -5.20 -1.75
CA PHE A 166 15.92 -3.93 -1.15
C PHE A 166 17.15 -3.24 -0.60
N LYS A 167 17.21 -1.92 -0.76
CA LYS A 167 18.28 -1.10 -0.23
C LYS A 167 17.71 -0.06 0.72
N THR A 168 18.18 -0.05 1.95
CA THR A 168 17.79 0.95 2.95
C THR A 168 18.39 2.33 2.61
N PRO A 169 17.89 3.43 3.19
CA PRO A 169 18.47 4.76 3.00
C PRO A 169 19.93 4.87 3.46
N ASP A 170 20.31 4.09 4.47
CA ASP A 170 21.67 3.97 5.03
C ASP A 170 22.57 3.00 4.24
N GLY A 171 22.00 2.28 3.27
CA GLY A 171 22.75 1.50 2.28
C GLY A 171 22.85 0.01 2.57
N GLU A 172 22.20 -0.49 3.62
CA GLU A 172 22.05 -1.92 3.88
C GLU A 172 21.22 -2.56 2.76
N THR A 173 21.59 -3.78 2.39
CA THR A 173 20.88 -4.58 1.38
C THR A 173 20.31 -5.83 2.02
N TYR A 174 19.06 -6.13 1.72
CA TYR A 174 18.35 -7.29 2.26
C TYR A 174 17.34 -7.83 1.23
N ASN A 175 16.91 -9.07 1.43
CA ASN A 175 16.26 -9.86 0.37
C ASN A 175 14.74 -10.02 0.55
N CYS A 176 14.18 -9.52 1.66
CA CYS A 176 12.76 -9.67 1.97
C CYS A 176 12.25 -8.44 2.72
N THR A 177 11.06 -7.97 2.36
CA THR A 177 10.39 -6.87 3.06
C THR A 177 10.01 -7.25 4.49
N SER A 178 9.55 -6.26 5.27
CA SER A 178 8.96 -6.50 6.60
C SER A 178 7.85 -7.55 6.58
N LEU A 179 7.62 -8.21 7.73
CA LEU A 179 6.54 -9.19 7.85
C LEU A 179 5.17 -8.56 7.63
N GLU A 180 5.00 -7.29 7.99
CA GLU A 180 3.80 -6.51 7.71
C GLU A 180 3.52 -6.37 6.21
N ALA A 181 4.56 -6.15 5.39
CA ALA A 181 4.43 -6.11 3.94
C ALA A 181 4.08 -7.49 3.36
N GLN A 182 4.74 -8.55 3.84
CA GLN A 182 4.43 -9.93 3.43
C GLN A 182 3.01 -10.34 3.82
N VAL A 183 2.53 -9.89 4.99
CA VAL A 183 1.15 -10.11 5.43
C VAL A 183 0.16 -9.37 4.52
N ALA A 184 0.45 -8.13 4.13
CA ALA A 184 -0.40 -7.39 3.21
C ALA A 184 -0.48 -8.06 1.83
N ASP A 185 0.63 -8.62 1.34
CA ASP A 185 0.68 -9.38 0.09
C ASP A 185 -0.13 -10.68 0.17
N LEU A 186 0.05 -11.45 1.25
CA LEU A 186 -0.73 -12.67 1.49
C LEU A 186 -2.23 -12.38 1.62
N ALA A 187 -2.59 -11.28 2.29
CA ALA A 187 -3.99 -10.88 2.44
C ALA A 187 -4.62 -10.48 1.11
N ASP A 188 -3.85 -9.87 0.21
CA ASP A 188 -4.27 -9.55 -1.16
C ASP A 188 -4.61 -10.84 -1.92
N GLU A 189 -3.71 -11.83 -1.91
CA GLU A 189 -3.96 -13.13 -2.54
C GLU A 189 -5.21 -13.82 -1.97
N ILE A 190 -5.37 -13.88 -0.64
CA ILE A 190 -6.55 -14.47 0.01
C ILE A 190 -7.84 -13.79 -0.46
N THR A 191 -7.81 -12.46 -0.54
CA THR A 191 -8.97 -11.65 -0.93
C THR A 191 -9.30 -11.88 -2.40
N TYR A 192 -8.28 -11.86 -3.26
CA TYR A 192 -8.41 -12.10 -4.70
C TYR A 192 -9.10 -13.44 -4.99
N TYR A 193 -8.63 -14.55 -4.38
CA TYR A 193 -9.25 -15.87 -4.58
C TYR A 193 -10.69 -15.95 -4.06
N SER A 194 -10.99 -15.24 -2.97
CA SER A 194 -12.35 -15.21 -2.43
C SER A 194 -13.31 -14.46 -3.36
N HIS A 195 -12.83 -13.39 -4.00
CA HIS A 195 -13.62 -12.60 -4.94
C HIS A 195 -13.91 -13.35 -6.23
N ASP A 196 -12.90 -14.03 -6.79
CA ASP A 196 -13.06 -14.85 -7.99
C ASP A 196 -14.09 -15.99 -7.79
N LEU A 197 -14.24 -16.49 -6.57
CA LEU A 197 -15.25 -17.51 -6.24
C LEU A 197 -16.66 -16.93 -6.04
N ASP A 198 -16.78 -15.77 -5.41
CA ASP A 198 -18.07 -15.12 -5.12
C ASP A 198 -18.68 -14.46 -6.37
N ASP A 199 -17.84 -13.97 -7.29
CA ASP A 199 -18.26 -13.25 -8.50
C ASP A 199 -18.51 -14.20 -9.70
N ALA A 200 -18.33 -15.52 -9.53
CA ALA A 200 -18.55 -16.58 -10.54
C ALA A 200 -19.98 -17.16 -10.53
#